data_AF-A0A1V5GCN3-F1
#
_entry.id   AF-A0A1V5GCN3-F1
#
_cell.length_a   1.000
_cell.length_b   1.000
_cell.length_c   1.000
_cell.angle_alpha   90.00
_cell.angle_beta   90.00
_cell.angle_gamma   90.00
#
_symmetry.space_group_name_H-M   'P 1'
#
loop_
_entity.id
_entity.type
_entity.pdbx_description
1 polymer ?
#
loop_
_entity_poly.entity_id
_entity_poly.type
_entity_poly.pdbx_seq_one_letter_code
_entity_poly.pdbx_strand_id
1 'polypeptide(L)'
;MNCLVIAATPIEIAPFLTYLKKEKKFKYEIDVLITGIGLTATTYALLNQINIKKPAFIIQAGVGGCFDINIKLGTVVAIKKETIADQSVVELKTLKTLFDLQLLPQNKIPFSNGWLVNSNDILRKIKLKKVTGISVNEITTDKKKVKLYRDRFKPVIESMEGAALHYVSLMEKIPFLQIRSVSNYIAERNKQKWNMKEAVENLNKDLISILIQLNPSF
;
A
#
# COMPACT_ATOMS: atom_id res chain seq x y z
N MET A 1 7.38 16.06 16.41
CA MET A 1 6.78 14.80 15.91
C MET A 1 7.18 14.64 14.45
N ASN A 2 7.41 13.40 14.01
CA ASN A 2 7.92 13.10 12.67
C ASN A 2 6.99 12.13 11.92
N CYS A 3 6.72 12.43 10.66
CA CYS A 3 6.04 11.55 9.71
C CYS A 3 7.05 11.03 8.70
N LEU A 4 7.09 9.72 8.49
CA LEU A 4 7.85 9.13 7.39
C LEU A 4 6.92 8.90 6.20
N VAL A 5 7.14 9.61 5.10
CA VAL A 5 6.47 9.36 3.83
C VAL A 5 7.32 8.40 3.01
N ILE A 6 6.75 7.28 2.57
CA ILE A 6 7.46 6.30 1.76
C ILE A 6 6.81 6.11 0.39
N ALA A 7 7.63 5.83 -0.61
CA ALA A 7 7.19 5.47 -1.96
C ALA A 7 8.15 4.42 -2.56
N ALA A 8 7.69 3.64 -3.53
CA ALA A 8 8.54 2.66 -4.20
C ALA A 8 9.53 3.36 -5.13
N THR A 9 9.06 4.38 -5.85
CA THR A 9 9.88 5.18 -6.77
C THR A 9 9.72 6.68 -6.52
N PRO A 10 10.72 7.52 -6.90
CA PRO A 10 10.60 8.96 -6.77
C PRO A 10 9.47 9.56 -7.62
N ILE A 11 9.16 8.93 -8.76
CA ILE A 11 8.16 9.41 -9.73
C ILE A 11 6.76 9.44 -9.11
N GLU A 12 6.42 8.45 -8.30
CA GLU A 12 5.10 8.35 -7.66
C GLU A 12 4.79 9.54 -6.75
N ILE A 13 5.81 10.15 -6.14
CA ILE A 13 5.66 11.28 -5.22
C ILE A 13 6.36 12.56 -5.71
N ALA A 14 6.75 12.64 -6.98
CA ALA A 14 7.50 13.78 -7.50
C ALA A 14 6.77 15.15 -7.30
N PRO A 15 5.44 15.25 -7.48
CA PRO A 15 4.71 16.48 -7.15
C PRO A 15 4.79 16.85 -5.66
N PHE A 16 4.66 15.87 -4.76
CA PHE A 16 4.81 16.08 -3.32
C PHE A 16 6.23 16.54 -2.95
N LEU A 17 7.28 15.95 -3.55
CA LEU A 17 8.66 16.40 -3.34
C LEU A 17 8.86 17.85 -3.78
N THR A 18 8.22 18.25 -4.89
CA THR A 18 8.24 19.63 -5.37
C THR A 18 7.53 20.56 -4.39
N TYR A 19 6.37 20.13 -3.87
CA TYR A 19 5.62 20.86 -2.86
C TYR A 19 6.46 21.05 -1.58
N LEU A 20 7.06 19.99 -1.05
CA LEU A 20 7.87 20.02 0.18
C LEU A 20 9.09 20.96 0.08
N LYS A 21 9.69 21.10 -1.11
CA LYS A 21 10.79 22.05 -1.35
C LYS A 21 10.33 23.51 -1.35
N LYS A 22 9.12 23.79 -1.84
CA LYS A 22 8.58 25.15 -1.97
C LYS A 22 7.85 25.61 -0.72
N GLU A 23 7.14 24.71 -0.05
CA GLU A 23 6.26 25.01 1.08
C GLU A 23 6.57 24.08 2.26
N LYS A 24 7.01 24.64 3.39
CA LYS A 24 7.28 23.91 4.64
C LYS A 24 6.15 24.07 5.67
N LYS A 25 4.88 24.12 5.24
CA LYS A 25 3.73 24.40 6.13
C LYS A 25 3.11 23.13 6.74
N PHE A 26 3.92 22.16 7.14
CA PHE A 26 3.43 20.98 7.88
C PHE A 26 3.58 21.19 9.38
N LYS A 27 2.66 20.64 10.16
CA LYS A 27 2.67 20.72 11.65
C LYS A 27 3.74 19.84 12.30
N TYR A 28 4.35 18.95 11.52
CA TYR A 28 5.35 17.99 11.94
C TYR A 28 6.44 17.88 10.87
N GLU A 29 7.59 17.38 11.29
CA GLU A 29 8.72 17.12 10.40
C GLU A 29 8.36 15.97 9.45
N ILE A 30 8.72 16.12 8.17
CA ILE A 30 8.49 15.08 7.16
C ILE A 30 9.84 14.54 6.70
N ASP A 31 10.05 13.25 6.92
CA ASP A 31 11.10 12.48 6.26
C ASP A 31 10.53 11.76 5.04
N VAL A 32 11.37 11.56 4.02
CA VAL A 32 11.00 10.80 2.82
C VAL A 32 11.96 9.64 2.64
N LEU A 33 11.41 8.45 2.39
CA LEU A 33 12.17 7.26 2.03
C LEU A 33 11.68 6.68 0.70
N ILE A 34 12.61 6.57 -0.26
CA ILE A 34 12.39 5.78 -1.47
C ILE A 34 12.84 4.36 -1.17
N THR A 35 11.88 3.44 -1.19
CA THR A 35 12.05 2.08 -0.71
C THR A 35 12.56 1.10 -1.76
N GLY A 36 12.41 1.44 -3.04
CA GLY A 36 12.55 0.49 -4.13
C GLY A 36 11.26 -0.32 -4.35
N ILE A 37 11.22 -1.08 -5.44
CA ILE A 37 10.04 -1.84 -5.86
C ILE A 37 10.06 -3.22 -5.20
N GLY A 38 8.89 -3.66 -4.72
CA GLY A 38 8.70 -5.00 -4.19
C GLY A 38 8.85 -5.13 -2.66
N LEU A 39 8.41 -6.28 -2.16
CA LEU A 39 8.32 -6.57 -0.73
C LEU A 39 9.68 -6.57 -0.04
N THR A 40 10.70 -7.19 -0.64
CA THR A 40 12.03 -7.32 -0.06
C THR A 40 12.71 -5.97 0.11
N ALA A 41 12.73 -5.16 -0.95
CA ALA A 41 13.34 -3.82 -0.92
C ALA A 41 12.63 -2.93 0.11
N THR A 42 11.29 -2.94 0.10
CA THR A 42 10.48 -2.18 1.05
C THR A 42 10.74 -2.58 2.48
N THR A 43 10.74 -3.88 2.78
CA THR A 43 10.98 -4.39 4.14
C THR A 43 12.34 -3.97 4.66
N TYR A 44 13.39 -4.18 3.86
CA TYR A 44 14.76 -3.83 4.24
C TYR A 44 14.94 -2.33 4.48
N ALA A 45 14.53 -1.51 3.50
CA ALA A 45 14.68 -0.06 3.57
C ALA A 45 13.89 0.54 4.75
N LEU A 46 12.65 0.08 4.94
CA LEU A 46 11.79 0.59 6.00
C LEU A 46 12.32 0.23 7.39
N LEU A 47 12.73 -1.01 7.61
CA LEU A 47 13.30 -1.43 8.90
C LEU A 47 14.61 -0.69 9.20
N ASN A 48 15.49 -0.54 8.20
CA ASN A 48 16.73 0.22 8.35
C ASN A 48 16.44 1.68 8.76
N GLN A 49 15.48 2.33 8.10
CA GLN A 49 15.09 3.70 8.43
C GLN A 49 14.49 3.82 9.84
N ILE A 50 13.62 2.89 10.23
CA ILE A 50 12.99 2.86 11.57
C ILE A 50 14.06 2.74 12.67
N ASN A 51 15.10 1.93 12.44
CA ASN A 51 16.20 1.76 13.39
C ASN A 51 17.07 3.01 13.54
N ILE A 52 17.17 3.84 12.50
CA ILE A 52 17.87 5.14 12.57
C ILE A 52 17.01 6.19 13.28
N LYS A 53 15.74 6.29 12.89
CA LYS A 53 14.80 7.28 13.41
C LYS A 53 13.40 6.71 13.36
N LYS A 54 12.88 6.27 14.51
CA LYS A 54 11.52 5.74 14.61
C LYS A 54 10.50 6.86 14.37
N PRO A 55 9.70 6.81 13.29
CA PRO A 55 8.70 7.83 13.02
C PRO A 55 7.48 7.68 13.95
N ALA A 56 6.76 8.77 14.16
CA ALA A 56 5.50 8.71 14.93
C ALA A 56 4.38 8.06 14.11
N PHE A 57 4.42 8.19 12.78
CA PHE A 57 3.56 7.45 11.86
C PHE A 57 4.18 7.40 10.46
N ILE A 58 3.72 6.44 9.65
CA ILE A 58 4.20 6.22 8.28
C ILE A 58 3.05 6.42 7.28
N ILE A 59 3.30 7.08 6.15
CA ILE A 59 2.38 7.09 5.02
C ILE A 59 3.08 6.50 3.80
N GLN A 60 2.62 5.36 3.30
CA GLN A 60 3.01 4.86 1.99
C GLN A 60 2.08 5.43 0.93
N ALA A 61 2.65 6.13 -0.03
CA ALA A 61 1.96 6.65 -1.20
C ALA A 61 2.53 5.99 -2.46
N GLY A 62 1.64 5.46 -3.30
CA GLY A 62 2.03 4.90 -4.59
C GLY A 62 0.83 4.67 -5.50
N VAL A 63 1.10 4.12 -6.67
CA VAL A 63 0.05 3.65 -7.58
C VAL A 63 -0.24 2.17 -7.37
N GLY A 64 -1.35 1.68 -7.91
CA GLY A 64 -1.73 0.27 -7.88
C GLY A 64 -2.70 -0.12 -9.00
N GLY A 65 -2.69 -1.41 -9.33
CA GLY A 65 -3.64 -2.01 -10.27
C GLY A 65 -4.98 -2.27 -9.60
N CYS A 66 -6.10 -2.09 -10.31
CA CYS A 66 -7.44 -2.26 -9.76
C CYS A 66 -8.18 -3.47 -10.36
N PHE A 67 -8.76 -4.30 -9.50
CA PHE A 67 -9.60 -5.43 -9.90
C PHE A 67 -11.05 -5.02 -10.24
N ASP A 68 -11.52 -3.90 -9.70
CA ASP A 68 -12.87 -3.38 -9.88
C ASP A 68 -12.90 -2.30 -10.96
N ILE A 69 -13.51 -2.61 -12.10
CA ILE A 69 -13.62 -1.72 -13.26
C ILE A 69 -14.55 -0.52 -13.03
N ASN A 70 -15.36 -0.56 -11.97
CA ASN A 70 -16.25 0.55 -11.62
C ASN A 70 -15.52 1.66 -10.85
N ILE A 71 -14.32 1.38 -10.34
CA ILE A 71 -13.46 2.39 -9.74
C ILE A 71 -12.66 3.07 -10.85
N LYS A 72 -12.95 4.35 -11.07
CA LYS A 72 -12.28 5.14 -12.11
C LYS A 72 -10.77 5.18 -11.89
N LEU A 73 -10.00 5.14 -12.97
CA LEU A 73 -8.57 5.43 -12.92
C LEU A 73 -8.34 6.82 -12.28
N GLY A 74 -7.23 6.97 -11.56
CA GLY A 74 -6.92 8.16 -10.78
C GLY A 74 -7.64 8.26 -9.43
N THR A 75 -8.59 7.38 -9.12
CA THR A 75 -9.22 7.33 -7.79
C THR A 75 -8.18 6.92 -6.75
N VAL A 76 -8.07 7.70 -5.67
CA VAL A 76 -7.22 7.37 -4.52
C VAL A 76 -8.05 6.63 -3.48
N VAL A 77 -7.50 5.52 -2.98
CA VAL A 77 -8.10 4.70 -1.93
C VAL A 77 -7.11 4.46 -0.81
N ALA A 78 -7.62 4.13 0.37
CA ALA A 78 -6.81 3.70 1.50
C ALA A 78 -6.93 2.19 1.71
N ILE A 79 -5.81 1.52 2.00
CA ILE A 79 -5.81 0.07 2.21
C ILE A 79 -6.08 -0.21 3.69
N LYS A 80 -7.21 -0.90 3.95
CA LYS A 80 -7.60 -1.30 5.32
C LYS A 80 -6.92 -2.58 5.75
N LYS A 81 -6.76 -3.52 4.83
CA LYS A 81 -6.11 -4.79 5.08
C LYS A 81 -5.42 -5.27 3.82
N GLU A 82 -4.31 -5.97 4.03
CA GLU A 82 -3.47 -6.48 2.94
C GLU A 82 -3.01 -7.91 3.24
N THR A 83 -2.64 -8.65 2.19
CA THR A 83 -1.94 -9.94 2.29
C THR A 83 -1.00 -10.09 1.09
N ILE A 84 -0.02 -10.99 1.20
CA ILE A 84 0.83 -11.39 0.08
C ILE A 84 0.08 -12.48 -0.69
N ALA A 85 -0.36 -12.19 -1.91
CA ALA A 85 -1.22 -13.10 -2.67
C ALA A 85 -0.44 -14.24 -3.35
N ASP A 86 0.78 -13.95 -3.80
CA ASP A 86 1.67 -14.89 -4.48
C ASP A 86 2.51 -15.74 -3.52
N GLN A 87 2.39 -15.52 -2.21
CA GLN A 87 2.88 -16.42 -1.18
C GLN A 87 1.84 -17.53 -0.93
N SER A 88 1.60 -18.34 -1.97
CA SER A 88 0.57 -19.35 -2.02
C SER A 88 0.95 -20.48 -2.97
N VAL A 89 0.19 -21.58 -2.92
CA VAL A 89 0.28 -22.68 -3.89
C VAL A 89 -1.05 -22.81 -4.64
N VAL A 90 -1.00 -23.24 -5.90
CA VAL A 90 -2.19 -23.60 -6.67
C VAL A 90 -2.23 -25.12 -6.83
N GLU A 91 -3.16 -25.77 -6.14
CA GLU A 91 -3.38 -27.22 -6.20
C GLU A 91 -4.80 -27.50 -6.72
N LEU A 92 -4.94 -28.42 -7.67
CA LEU A 92 -6.24 -28.81 -8.22
C LEU A 92 -7.10 -27.58 -8.63
N LYS A 93 -6.45 -26.58 -9.24
CA LYS A 93 -7.06 -25.30 -9.69
C LYS A 93 -7.58 -24.39 -8.56
N THR A 94 -7.19 -24.63 -7.31
CA THR A 94 -7.55 -23.81 -6.14
C THR A 94 -6.30 -23.21 -5.53
N LEU A 95 -6.37 -21.91 -5.22
CA LEU A 95 -5.29 -21.23 -4.51
C LEU A 95 -5.41 -21.50 -3.01
N LYS A 96 -4.35 -22.05 -2.43
CA LYS A 96 -4.18 -22.25 -0.99
C LYS A 96 -3.07 -21.35 -0.46
N THR A 97 -3.39 -20.55 0.54
CA THR A 97 -2.44 -19.70 1.28
C THR A 97 -1.62 -20.54 2.27
N LEU A 98 -0.53 -19.97 2.79
CA LEU A 98 0.24 -20.62 3.85
C LEU A 98 -0.61 -20.94 5.10
N PHE A 99 -1.70 -20.20 5.32
CA PHE A 99 -2.65 -20.44 6.41
C PHE A 99 -3.54 -21.66 6.13
N ASP A 100 -4.02 -21.83 4.90
CA ASP A 100 -4.82 -23.01 4.52
C ASP A 100 -3.98 -24.29 4.62
N LEU A 101 -2.69 -24.17 4.30
CA LEU A 101 -1.70 -25.25 4.42
C LEU A 101 -1.22 -25.49 5.86
N GLN A 102 -1.68 -24.70 6.84
CA GLN A 102 -1.26 -24.77 8.24
C GLN A 102 0.26 -24.57 8.45
N LEU A 103 0.94 -23.95 7.48
CA LEU A 103 2.36 -23.59 7.57
C LEU A 103 2.58 -22.33 8.41
N LEU A 104 1.55 -21.50 8.55
CA LEU A 104 1.55 -20.33 9.42
C LEU A 104 0.26 -20.26 10.26
N PRO A 105 0.37 -19.89 11.55
CA PRO A 105 -0.81 -19.59 12.37
C PRO A 105 -1.50 -18.29 11.92
N GLN A 106 -2.78 -18.39 11.56
CA GLN A 106 -3.57 -17.27 11.01
C GLN A 106 -3.78 -16.06 11.93
N ASN A 107 -3.57 -16.23 13.24
CA ASN A 107 -3.78 -15.19 14.27
C ASN A 107 -2.51 -14.87 15.06
N LYS A 108 -1.33 -15.31 14.60
CA LYS A 108 -0.06 -14.87 15.17
C LYS A 108 0.28 -13.48 14.63
N ILE A 109 0.67 -12.57 15.51
CA ILE A 109 1.15 -11.23 15.14
C ILE A 109 2.16 -11.35 13.98
N PRO A 110 2.01 -10.56 12.90
CA PRO A 110 1.07 -9.43 12.73
C PRO A 110 -0.28 -9.77 12.09
N PHE A 111 -0.63 -11.04 11.93
CA PHE A 111 -1.83 -11.48 11.21
C PHE A 111 -3.08 -11.54 12.10
N SER A 112 -4.22 -11.25 11.47
CA SER A 112 -5.58 -11.49 11.98
C SER A 112 -6.39 -12.19 10.91
N ASN A 113 -6.76 -13.45 11.14
CA ASN A 113 -7.40 -14.34 10.16
C ASN A 113 -6.66 -14.36 8.80
N GLY A 114 -5.33 -14.40 8.85
CA GLY A 114 -4.46 -14.41 7.67
C GLY A 114 -4.32 -13.06 6.95
N TRP A 115 -4.82 -11.97 7.52
CA TRP A 115 -4.71 -10.61 6.97
C TRP A 115 -3.82 -9.72 7.82
N LEU A 116 -3.12 -8.80 7.17
CA LEU A 116 -2.43 -7.68 7.80
C LEU A 116 -3.40 -6.50 7.91
N VAL A 117 -4.08 -6.38 9.05
CA VAL A 117 -5.18 -5.42 9.24
C VAL A 117 -4.66 -4.12 9.85
N ASN A 118 -4.84 -3.01 9.15
CA ASN A 118 -4.63 -1.68 9.71
C ASN A 118 -5.84 -1.29 10.58
N SER A 119 -5.63 -1.28 11.89
CA SER A 119 -6.61 -0.89 12.90
C SER A 119 -6.31 0.47 13.55
N ASN A 120 -5.28 1.19 13.09
CA ASN A 120 -4.86 2.45 13.66
C ASN A 120 -5.89 3.57 13.39
N ASP A 121 -6.09 4.47 14.36
CA ASP A 121 -7.07 5.56 14.26
C ASP A 121 -6.78 6.55 13.13
N ILE A 122 -5.52 6.66 12.68
CA ILE A 122 -5.14 7.46 11.51
C ILE A 122 -5.95 7.08 10.26
N LEU A 123 -6.28 5.78 10.09
CA LEU A 123 -7.11 5.30 8.99
C LEU A 123 -8.56 5.80 9.12
N ARG A 124 -9.09 5.94 10.34
CA ARG A 124 -10.44 6.43 10.60
C ARG A 124 -10.57 7.94 10.36
N LYS A 125 -9.49 8.69 10.60
CA LYS A 125 -9.43 10.15 10.44
C LYS A 125 -9.49 10.62 8.98
N ILE A 126 -9.20 9.74 8.01
CA ILE A 126 -9.22 10.09 6.59
C ILE A 126 -10.54 9.71 5.90
N LYS A 127 -10.95 10.53 4.92
CA LYS A 127 -12.21 10.36 4.16
C LYS A 127 -12.11 9.39 2.98
N LEU A 128 -10.93 8.90 2.63
CA LEU A 128 -10.77 7.99 1.50
C LEU A 128 -11.56 6.69 1.69
N LYS A 129 -12.04 6.13 0.55
CA LYS A 129 -12.65 4.79 0.51
C LYS A 129 -11.62 3.78 0.99
N LYS A 130 -12.02 2.95 1.95
CA LYS A 130 -11.18 1.93 2.58
C LYS A 130 -11.42 0.60 1.90
N VAL A 131 -10.37 -0.02 1.36
CA VAL A 131 -10.49 -1.22 0.53
C VAL A 131 -9.51 -2.32 0.95
N THR A 132 -9.70 -3.52 0.38
CA THR A 132 -8.77 -4.65 0.51
C THR A 132 -7.69 -4.55 -0.55
N GLY A 133 -6.43 -4.64 -0.14
CA GLY A 133 -5.27 -4.74 -1.01
C GLY A 133 -4.68 -6.15 -1.03
N ILE A 134 -3.96 -6.47 -2.09
CA ILE A 134 -2.98 -7.56 -2.13
C ILE A 134 -1.64 -7.05 -2.62
N SER A 135 -0.57 -7.67 -2.14
CA SER A 135 0.77 -7.49 -2.69
C SER A 135 1.27 -8.72 -3.42
N VAL A 136 2.03 -8.50 -4.48
CA VAL A 136 2.63 -9.53 -5.34
C VAL A 136 4.08 -9.17 -5.68
N ASN A 137 4.90 -10.17 -5.98
CA ASN A 137 6.26 -10.01 -6.52
C ASN A 137 6.30 -10.18 -8.04
N GLU A 138 5.18 -10.57 -8.65
CA GLU A 138 4.99 -10.64 -10.09
C GLU A 138 3.72 -9.87 -10.46
N ILE A 139 3.81 -8.90 -11.37
CA ILE A 139 2.63 -8.18 -11.87
C ILE A 139 1.63 -9.17 -12.46
N THR A 140 0.40 -9.19 -11.96
CA THR A 140 -0.59 -10.18 -12.39
C THR A 140 -1.10 -9.87 -13.80
N THR A 141 -0.75 -10.73 -14.75
CA THR A 141 -1.17 -10.63 -16.16
C THR A 141 -2.00 -11.81 -16.64
N ASP A 142 -1.76 -12.99 -16.06
CA ASP A 142 -2.47 -14.21 -16.43
C ASP A 142 -3.93 -14.20 -15.93
N LYS A 143 -4.87 -14.43 -16.85
CA LYS A 143 -6.31 -14.39 -16.54
C LYS A 143 -6.73 -15.45 -15.53
N LYS A 144 -6.07 -16.61 -15.47
CA LYS A 144 -6.38 -17.63 -14.47
C LYS A 144 -5.93 -17.18 -13.08
N LYS A 145 -4.73 -16.59 -12.97
CA LYS A 145 -4.20 -15.98 -11.73
C LYS A 145 -5.11 -14.83 -11.24
N VAL A 146 -5.59 -13.97 -12.15
CA VAL A 146 -6.58 -12.93 -11.83
C VAL A 146 -7.84 -13.53 -11.20
N LYS A 147 -8.37 -14.61 -11.78
CA LYS A 147 -9.56 -15.29 -11.25
C LYS A 147 -9.29 -15.87 -9.86
N LEU A 148 -8.17 -16.57 -9.68
CA LEU A 148 -7.77 -17.13 -8.38
C LEU A 148 -7.67 -16.05 -7.30
N TYR A 149 -7.08 -14.90 -7.62
CA TYR A 149 -6.97 -13.79 -6.67
C TYR A 149 -8.32 -13.14 -6.37
N ARG A 150 -9.19 -12.95 -7.38
CA ARG A 150 -10.57 -12.47 -7.15
C ARG A 150 -11.35 -13.40 -6.23
N ASP A 151 -11.33 -14.69 -6.52
CA ASP A 151 -12.13 -15.69 -5.81
C ASP A 151 -11.65 -15.83 -4.37
N ARG A 152 -10.32 -15.88 -4.14
CA ARG A 152 -9.74 -16.04 -2.81
C ARG A 152 -9.80 -14.76 -1.98
N PHE A 153 -9.25 -13.66 -2.50
CA PHE A 153 -8.92 -12.49 -1.69
C PHE A 153 -9.96 -11.38 -1.80
N LYS A 154 -10.79 -11.41 -2.86
CA LYS A 154 -11.69 -10.30 -3.24
C LYS A 154 -11.00 -8.93 -3.15
N PRO A 155 -9.80 -8.78 -3.75
CA PRO A 155 -9.03 -7.56 -3.64
C PRO A 155 -9.66 -6.45 -4.49
N VAL A 156 -9.41 -5.22 -4.10
CA VAL A 156 -9.67 -4.05 -4.94
C VAL A 156 -8.38 -3.60 -5.60
N ILE A 157 -7.28 -3.55 -4.84
CA ILE A 157 -5.98 -3.06 -5.30
C ILE A 157 -4.95 -4.19 -5.29
N GLU A 158 -4.10 -4.24 -6.32
CA GLU A 158 -2.81 -4.93 -6.34
C GLU A 158 -1.67 -3.91 -6.30
N SER A 159 -0.66 -4.17 -5.47
CA SER A 159 0.61 -3.43 -5.47
C SER A 159 1.78 -4.41 -5.26
N MET A 160 3.02 -3.94 -5.17
CA MET A 160 4.16 -4.81 -4.88
C MET A 160 4.81 -4.55 -3.51
N GLU A 161 4.37 -3.51 -2.78
CA GLU A 161 5.02 -3.07 -1.53
C GLU A 161 4.09 -3.01 -0.32
N GLY A 162 2.77 -3.07 -0.52
CA GLY A 162 1.81 -2.73 0.52
C GLY A 162 1.86 -3.65 1.75
N ALA A 163 1.96 -4.97 1.51
CA ALA A 163 2.07 -5.94 2.59
C ALA A 163 3.36 -5.73 3.41
N ALA A 164 4.45 -5.26 2.80
CA ALA A 164 5.69 -4.98 3.53
C ALA A 164 5.52 -3.80 4.49
N LEU A 165 4.85 -2.71 4.07
CA LEU A 165 4.49 -1.62 4.98
C LEU A 165 3.64 -2.17 6.13
N HIS A 166 2.52 -2.83 5.82
CA HIS A 166 1.61 -3.32 6.84
C HIS A 166 2.32 -4.25 7.84
N TYR A 167 3.13 -5.20 7.34
CA TYR A 167 3.85 -6.15 8.17
C TYR A 167 4.81 -5.44 9.13
N VAL A 168 5.72 -4.60 8.60
CA VAL A 168 6.73 -3.90 9.42
C VAL A 168 6.06 -2.95 10.40
N SER A 169 5.10 -2.14 9.97
CA SER A 169 4.42 -1.19 10.85
C SER A 169 3.63 -1.86 11.97
N LEU A 170 2.98 -3.00 11.71
CA LEU A 170 2.28 -3.77 12.74
C LEU A 170 3.25 -4.40 13.75
N MET A 171 4.38 -4.95 13.27
CA MET A 171 5.42 -5.52 14.12
C MET A 171 6.07 -4.45 15.02
N GLU A 172 6.40 -3.30 14.43
CA GLU A 172 7.05 -2.17 15.12
C GLU A 172 6.08 -1.30 15.93
N LYS A 173 4.77 -1.62 15.86
CA LYS A 173 3.67 -0.89 16.50
C LYS A 173 3.65 0.60 16.12
N ILE A 174 3.96 0.91 14.87
CA ILE A 174 3.96 2.28 14.33
C ILE A 174 2.63 2.51 13.61
N PRO A 175 1.85 3.54 13.97
CA PRO A 175 0.66 3.91 13.21
C PRO A 175 0.99 4.18 11.75
N PHE A 176 0.19 3.66 10.82
CA PHE A 176 0.50 3.82 9.41
C PHE A 176 -0.74 4.02 8.53
N LEU A 177 -0.50 4.53 7.34
CA LEU A 177 -1.48 4.69 6.29
C LEU A 177 -0.89 4.22 4.96
N GLN A 178 -1.65 3.43 4.21
CA GLN A 178 -1.32 3.12 2.82
C GLN A 178 -2.39 3.72 1.93
N ILE A 179 -1.95 4.59 1.01
CA ILE A 179 -2.80 5.14 -0.03
C ILE A 179 -2.30 4.70 -1.40
N ARG A 180 -3.25 4.30 -2.25
CA ARG A 180 -2.97 3.87 -3.61
C ARG A 180 -3.90 4.59 -4.57
N SER A 181 -3.32 5.16 -5.62
CA SER A 181 -4.09 5.70 -6.75
C SER A 181 -4.18 4.66 -7.86
N VAL A 182 -5.37 4.50 -8.44
CA VAL A 182 -5.60 3.50 -9.49
C VAL A 182 -4.94 3.93 -10.80
N SER A 183 -3.85 3.28 -11.19
CA SER A 183 -3.12 3.57 -12.45
C SER A 183 -3.66 2.80 -13.65
N ASN A 184 -4.14 1.58 -13.42
CA ASN A 184 -4.59 0.66 -14.45
C ASN A 184 -5.53 -0.38 -13.86
N TYR A 185 -6.25 -1.10 -14.72
CA TYR A 185 -6.96 -2.32 -14.33
C TYR A 185 -6.04 -3.53 -14.42
N ILE A 186 -6.31 -4.55 -13.60
CA ILE A 186 -5.53 -5.79 -13.58
C ILE A 186 -5.58 -6.50 -14.95
N ALA A 187 -4.45 -7.11 -15.33
CA ALA A 187 -4.19 -7.72 -16.64
C ALA A 187 -4.21 -6.79 -17.85
N GLU A 188 -4.42 -5.47 -17.69
CA GLU A 188 -4.25 -4.52 -18.79
C GLU A 188 -2.76 -4.22 -19.03
N ARG A 189 -2.26 -4.61 -20.21
CA ARG A 189 -0.85 -4.46 -20.60
C ARG A 189 -0.61 -3.45 -21.69
N ASN A 190 -1.67 -2.93 -22.31
CA ASN A 190 -1.54 -1.75 -23.14
C ASN A 190 -1.28 -0.54 -22.24
N LYS A 191 0.00 -0.14 -22.14
CA LYS A 191 0.45 1.02 -21.37
C LYS A 191 -0.25 2.32 -21.79
N GLN A 192 -0.77 2.42 -23.02
CA GLN A 192 -1.52 3.60 -23.47
C GLN A 192 -2.85 3.77 -22.72
N LYS A 193 -3.40 2.69 -22.16
CA LYS A 193 -4.63 2.72 -21.34
C LYS A 193 -4.34 2.98 -19.86
N TRP A 194 -3.07 3.08 -19.48
CA TRP A 194 -2.70 3.41 -18.11
C TRP A 194 -2.80 4.93 -17.95
N ASN A 195 -3.41 5.36 -16.86
CA ASN A 195 -3.54 6.78 -16.56
C ASN A 195 -2.56 7.18 -15.45
N MET A 196 -1.26 6.96 -15.72
CA MET A 196 -0.19 7.21 -14.75
C MET A 196 -0.13 8.69 -14.33
N LYS A 197 -0.33 9.61 -15.27
CA LYS A 197 -0.27 11.05 -15.00
C LYS A 197 -1.34 11.46 -14.00
N GLU A 198 -2.61 11.19 -14.30
CA GLU A 198 -3.72 11.54 -13.41
C GLU A 198 -3.60 10.79 -12.08
N ALA A 199 -3.19 9.52 -12.10
CA ALA A 199 -3.02 8.74 -10.88
C ALA A 199 -1.98 9.36 -9.94
N VAL A 200 -0.82 9.77 -10.47
CA VAL A 200 0.23 10.46 -9.70
C VAL A 200 -0.24 11.83 -9.23
N GLU A 201 -0.89 12.63 -10.09
CA GLU A 201 -1.40 13.95 -9.70
C GLU A 201 -2.40 13.86 -8.53
N ASN A 202 -3.40 12.97 -8.64
CA ASN A 202 -4.41 12.78 -7.60
C ASN A 202 -3.81 12.19 -6.32
N LEU A 203 -2.90 11.21 -6.42
CA LEU A 203 -2.19 10.63 -5.28
C LEU A 203 -1.50 11.73 -4.44
N ASN A 204 -0.78 12.63 -5.11
CA ASN A 204 0.00 13.66 -4.44
C ASN A 204 -0.90 14.75 -3.85
N LYS A 205 -1.99 15.11 -4.53
CA LYS A 205 -3.01 16.03 -4.00
C LYS A 205 -3.60 15.50 -2.69
N ASP A 206 -4.00 14.23 -2.67
CA ASP A 206 -4.57 13.61 -1.47
C ASP A 206 -3.51 13.40 -0.37
N LEU A 207 -2.28 13.01 -0.72
CA LEU A 207 -1.16 12.92 0.22
C LEU A 207 -0.92 14.25 0.95
N ILE A 208 -0.81 15.36 0.20
CA ILE A 208 -0.61 16.70 0.78
C ILE A 208 -1.80 17.08 1.65
N SER A 209 -3.04 16.86 1.17
CA SER A 209 -4.26 17.16 1.93
C SER A 209 -4.31 16.40 3.26
N ILE A 210 -4.00 15.11 3.23
CA ILE A 210 -3.93 14.23 4.40
C ILE A 210 -2.85 14.74 5.37
N LEU A 211 -1.65 15.06 4.89
CA LEU A 211 -0.57 15.57 5.73
C LEU A 211 -0.87 16.93 6.37
N ILE A 212 -1.69 17.78 5.74
CA ILE A 212 -2.14 19.06 6.32
C ILE A 212 -3.23 18.84 7.37
N GLN A 213 -4.18 17.95 7.09
CA GLN A 213 -5.37 17.72 7.93
C GLN A 213 -5.12 16.83 9.14
N LEU A 214 -4.24 15.84 9.00
CA LEU A 214 -3.95 14.90 10.07
C LEU A 214 -3.39 15.67 11.28
N ASN A 215 -4.10 15.55 12.38
CA ASN A 215 -3.58 15.84 13.70
C ASN A 215 -3.54 14.51 14.46
N PRO A 216 -2.38 13.83 14.48
CA PRO A 216 -2.21 12.65 15.29
C PRO A 216 -2.15 13.08 16.76
N SER A 217 -3.31 13.30 17.38
CA SER A 217 -3.47 13.22 18.83
C SER A 217 -3.26 11.76 19.18
N PHE A 218 -2.04 11.40 19.58
CA PHE A 218 -1.68 10.11 20.15
C PHE A 218 -1.21 10.35 21.58
#